data_AF-A0A2H3U702-F1
#
_entry.id   AF-A0A2H3U702-F1
#
_cell.length_a   1.000
_cell.length_b   1.000
_cell.length_c   1.000
_cell.angle_alpha   90.00
_cell.angle_beta   90.00
_cell.angle_gamma   90.00
#
_symmetry.space_group_name_H-M   'P 1'
#
loop_
_entity.id
_entity.type
_entity.pdbx_description
1 polymer ?
#
loop_
_entity_poly.entity_id
_entity_poly.type
_entity_poly.pdbx_seq_one_letter_code
_entity_poly.pdbx_strand_id
1 'polypeptide(L)'
;MASGVRQDVTEAKVRPEIYAELDRIWNHNIWCLFEISKGAWPAIERQEDNPTGPSPTISGVLSINDASDATVHDDRRTCATESEEDEEGGNADVEDWDPDEDDDNDDDSEDDDSEDENDCDDSRYWSNIDGPSATPYREMSAGVLRGSTKVVFDEFLEILFQLCVTLCTETFVDGQPSSTLLVYFSGVLGFSADCHRFQLARQYCPKLSAIIYMQRILLLELALPMREYTTIGIPQRPRAAQFESLNRIRAKYMVLGSQYPLAELVSLRDFGRNVARTEPPSVLFHWSSDGEIVSHTSLQITMNEFRRLPEHFISRAEVLCEKLMFGLQLDVDLSSIKDDMASSKSGYNFVKHPENVLDSAYLELLLRAYTAGKDGLAKDGVWRWHSVAAYLKQVTETEEQLAGGLYTACGQTPRIRELLSLEYENGLSTSGGIYVWGGYVVYVIRHHKAKRLTNREFYVARFLPVRLGHVLFKYLVYIRRTADLLHRERFGIDQSHQRQSQTRLLFHCSGRPWPTSRLTNVLTKATLEVWRQAVNARMYRQLAIAVTEKHVREVYTPVLAARRIQV
;
A
#
# COMPACT_ATOMS: atom_id res chain seq x y z
N MET A 1 32.80 -14.89 34.27
CA MET A 1 31.90 -15.26 35.40
C MET A 1 30.78 -14.24 35.52
N ALA A 2 29.69 -14.40 34.76
CA ALA A 2 28.47 -13.61 34.90
C ALA A 2 27.23 -14.33 34.31
N SER A 3 27.24 -15.67 34.24
CA SER A 3 26.08 -16.45 33.77
C SER A 3 25.09 -16.79 34.89
N GLY A 4 25.52 -16.76 36.16
CA GLY A 4 24.70 -17.21 37.29
C GLY A 4 23.70 -16.19 37.84
N VAL A 5 23.84 -14.89 37.56
CA VAL A 5 23.05 -13.84 38.24
C VAL A 5 21.71 -13.54 37.53
N ARG A 6 21.47 -14.09 36.33
CA ARG A 6 20.22 -13.83 35.59
C ARG A 6 19.16 -14.92 35.69
N GLN A 7 19.51 -16.14 36.09
CA GLN A 7 18.52 -17.23 36.22
C GLN A 7 17.60 -17.06 37.43
N ASP A 8 18.08 -16.44 38.51
CA ASP A 8 17.34 -16.35 39.77
C ASP A 8 16.25 -15.26 39.78
N VAL A 9 16.17 -14.41 38.75
CA VAL A 9 15.20 -13.29 38.68
C VAL A 9 14.16 -13.49 37.57
N THR A 10 14.39 -14.41 36.64
CA THR A 10 13.44 -14.74 35.57
C THR A 10 13.16 -16.24 35.58
N GLU A 11 11.98 -16.65 36.03
CA GLU A 11 11.51 -18.06 36.00
C GLU A 11 11.28 -18.60 34.57
N ALA A 12 11.74 -17.91 33.52
CA ALA A 12 11.66 -18.34 32.14
C ALA A 12 12.68 -19.48 31.89
N LYS A 13 12.20 -20.72 31.99
CA LYS A 13 12.98 -21.93 31.65
C LYS A 13 13.08 -22.09 30.14
N VAL A 14 14.15 -21.56 29.54
CA VAL A 14 14.46 -21.83 28.13
C VAL A 14 14.79 -23.31 27.95
N ARG A 15 14.15 -23.96 26.96
CA ARG A 15 14.36 -25.39 26.69
C ARG A 15 15.80 -25.69 26.27
N PRO A 16 16.36 -26.86 26.65
CA PRO A 16 17.71 -27.25 26.25
C PRO A 16 17.92 -27.25 24.73
N GLU A 17 16.90 -27.63 23.96
CA GLU A 17 16.92 -27.64 22.49
C GLU A 17 17.12 -26.21 21.92
N ILE A 18 16.37 -25.23 22.42
CA ILE A 18 16.51 -23.82 22.03
C ILE A 18 17.90 -23.29 22.41
N TYR A 19 18.40 -23.65 23.60
CA TYR A 19 19.76 -23.29 24.02
C TYR A 19 20.83 -23.84 23.08
N ALA A 20 20.71 -25.10 22.65
CA ALA A 20 21.65 -25.74 21.73
C ALA A 20 21.62 -25.08 20.34
N GLU A 21 20.45 -24.74 19.83
CA GLU A 21 20.30 -24.02 18.56
C GLU A 21 20.89 -22.61 18.63
N LEU A 22 20.63 -21.88 19.73
CA LEU A 22 21.22 -20.56 19.99
C LEU A 22 22.75 -20.63 20.09
N ASP A 23 23.29 -21.64 20.77
CA ASP A 23 24.73 -21.84 20.88
C ASP A 23 25.36 -22.13 19.51
N ARG A 24 24.69 -22.93 18.67
CA ARG A 24 25.12 -23.21 17.29
C ARG A 24 25.18 -21.93 16.44
N ILE A 25 24.18 -21.04 16.57
CA ILE A 25 24.15 -19.74 15.89
C ILE A 25 25.25 -18.82 16.40
N TRP A 26 25.43 -18.74 17.73
CA TRP A 26 26.40 -17.87 18.37
C TRP A 26 27.84 -18.24 18.00
N ASN A 27 28.13 -19.53 17.93
CA ASN A 27 29.45 -20.06 17.59
C ASN A 27 29.65 -20.31 16.08
N HIS A 28 28.72 -19.86 15.23
CA HIS A 28 28.79 -20.12 13.79
C HIS A 28 29.92 -19.33 13.10
N ASN A 29 30.57 -19.93 12.12
CA ASN A 29 31.68 -19.31 11.36
C ASN A 29 31.26 -18.08 10.53
N ILE A 30 29.95 -17.78 10.45
CA ILE A 30 29.44 -16.61 9.72
C ILE A 30 29.96 -15.30 10.33
N TRP A 31 30.20 -15.28 11.65
CA TRP A 31 30.68 -14.10 12.35
C TRP A 31 32.09 -13.70 11.93
N CYS A 32 32.89 -14.64 11.40
CA CYS A 32 34.19 -14.34 10.80
C CYS A 32 34.08 -13.56 9.49
N LEU A 33 32.90 -13.56 8.86
CA LEU A 33 32.61 -12.86 7.61
C LEU A 33 31.95 -11.50 7.85
N PHE A 34 31.47 -11.21 9.06
CA PHE A 34 30.79 -9.96 9.40
C PHE A 34 31.77 -8.81 9.62
N GLU A 35 31.64 -7.71 8.87
CA GLU A 35 32.46 -6.51 9.07
C GLU A 35 31.90 -5.67 10.22
N ILE A 36 32.33 -5.99 11.45
CA ILE A 36 31.89 -5.32 12.70
C ILE A 36 32.02 -3.78 12.61
N SER A 37 33.08 -3.28 11.97
CA SER A 37 33.35 -1.83 11.84
C SER A 37 32.34 -1.08 10.96
N LYS A 38 31.63 -1.78 10.06
CA LYS A 38 30.61 -1.19 9.18
C LYS A 38 29.18 -1.64 9.53
N GLY A 39 29.02 -2.57 10.46
CA GLY A 39 27.73 -3.19 10.77
C GLY A 39 27.11 -3.90 9.57
N ALA A 40 27.92 -4.34 8.61
CA ALA A 40 27.45 -4.83 7.31
C ALA A 40 27.92 -6.28 7.05
N TRP A 41 27.01 -7.08 6.50
CA TRP A 41 27.35 -8.35 5.89
C TRP A 41 28.08 -8.13 4.56
N PRO A 42 28.99 -9.03 4.15
CA PRO A 42 29.65 -8.93 2.86
C PRO A 42 28.63 -9.03 1.73
N ALA A 43 28.86 -8.33 0.62
CA ALA A 43 27.95 -8.32 -0.52
C ALA A 43 27.82 -9.73 -1.13
N ILE A 44 26.67 -10.38 -0.89
CA ILE A 44 26.30 -11.64 -1.52
C ILE A 44 25.36 -11.30 -2.67
N GLU A 45 25.87 -11.37 -3.91
CA GLU A 45 25.02 -11.29 -5.09
C GLU A 45 24.04 -12.47 -5.08
N ARG A 46 22.74 -12.17 -4.99
CA ARG A 46 21.69 -13.15 -5.29
C ARG A 46 21.82 -13.46 -6.78
N GLN A 47 22.33 -14.64 -7.10
CA GLN A 47 22.24 -15.17 -8.44
C GLN A 47 20.75 -15.43 -8.70
N GLU A 48 20.08 -14.51 -9.40
CA GLU A 48 18.80 -14.79 -10.02
C GLU A 48 19.04 -15.95 -11.00
N ASP A 49 18.39 -17.09 -10.77
CA ASP A 49 18.27 -18.14 -11.76
C ASP A 49 17.50 -17.56 -12.95
N ASN A 50 18.25 -17.01 -13.90
CA ASN A 50 17.76 -16.55 -15.19
C ASN A 50 17.57 -17.80 -16.08
N PRO A 51 16.34 -18.21 -16.44
CA PRO A 51 16.16 -19.29 -17.39
C PRO A 51 16.37 -18.74 -18.81
N THR A 52 17.62 -18.48 -19.18
CA THR A 52 18.00 -18.07 -20.53
C THR A 52 19.14 -18.94 -21.04
N GLY A 53 18.77 -20.18 -21.41
CA GLY A 53 19.46 -20.95 -22.44
C GLY A 53 18.61 -20.96 -23.72
N PRO A 54 19.21 -20.96 -24.92
CA PRO A 54 18.48 -20.80 -26.18
C PRO A 54 17.58 -22.02 -26.43
N SER A 55 16.28 -21.77 -26.61
CA SER A 55 15.38 -22.76 -27.20
C SER A 55 15.81 -23.02 -28.65
N PRO A 56 15.94 -24.28 -29.10
CA PRO A 56 16.22 -24.56 -30.50
C PRO A 56 14.98 -24.21 -31.32
N THR A 57 15.17 -23.29 -32.25
CA THR A 57 14.22 -22.92 -33.29
C THR A 57 13.94 -24.14 -34.18
N ILE A 58 12.69 -24.56 -34.27
CA ILE A 58 12.19 -25.29 -35.45
C ILE A 58 11.14 -24.40 -36.11
N SER A 59 11.58 -23.70 -37.14
CA SER A 59 10.71 -23.17 -38.18
C SER A 59 10.40 -24.32 -39.14
N GLY A 60 9.11 -24.61 -39.32
CA GLY A 60 8.61 -25.59 -40.27
C GLY A 60 7.18 -25.22 -40.66
N VAL A 61 7.05 -24.37 -41.66
CA VAL A 61 5.82 -24.16 -42.42
C VAL A 61 5.41 -25.49 -43.05
N LEU A 62 4.16 -25.91 -42.89
CA LEU A 62 3.38 -26.64 -43.90
C LEU A 62 1.90 -26.62 -43.52
N SER A 63 1.11 -25.86 -44.28
CA SER A 63 -0.33 -26.04 -44.43
C SER A 63 -0.63 -27.39 -45.07
N ILE A 64 -1.79 -27.98 -44.78
CA ILE A 64 -2.75 -28.57 -45.75
C ILE A 64 -4.06 -28.92 -45.02
N ASN A 65 -5.14 -28.76 -45.77
CA ASN A 65 -6.55 -28.77 -45.44
C ASN A 65 -7.16 -30.15 -45.08
N ASP A 66 -8.38 -30.02 -44.55
CA ASP A 66 -9.60 -30.80 -44.82
C ASP A 66 -9.85 -32.17 -44.15
N ALA A 67 -10.93 -32.13 -43.36
CA ALA A 67 -12.17 -32.90 -43.50
C ALA A 67 -12.45 -34.07 -42.53
N SER A 68 -13.66 -33.96 -41.94
CA SER A 68 -14.54 -34.99 -41.36
C SER A 68 -14.05 -35.69 -40.08
N ASP A 69 -14.86 -35.93 -39.05
CA ASP A 69 -16.30 -36.20 -39.04
C ASP A 69 -16.88 -35.87 -37.64
N ALA A 70 -18.21 -35.74 -37.61
CA ALA A 70 -19.12 -35.30 -36.55
C ALA A 70 -19.02 -36.11 -35.23
N THR A 71 -19.57 -35.72 -34.08
CA THR A 71 -20.91 -35.19 -33.79
C THR A 71 -20.97 -34.53 -32.41
N VAL A 72 -21.75 -33.46 -32.34
CA VAL A 72 -22.29 -32.78 -31.16
C VAL A 72 -23.27 -33.70 -30.41
N HIS A 73 -23.25 -33.69 -29.07
CA HIS A 73 -24.47 -33.79 -28.28
C HIS A 73 -24.35 -32.98 -26.98
N ASP A 74 -25.09 -31.88 -26.98
CA ASP A 74 -25.64 -31.18 -25.82
C ASP A 74 -26.68 -32.09 -25.16
N ASP A 75 -26.74 -32.10 -23.83
CA ASP A 75 -27.92 -32.52 -23.08
C ASP A 75 -27.96 -31.84 -21.71
N ARG A 76 -28.67 -30.72 -21.68
CA ARG A 76 -29.46 -30.27 -20.51
C ARG A 76 -30.45 -31.37 -20.11
N ARG A 77 -30.49 -31.72 -18.81
CA ARG A 77 -31.74 -32.24 -18.21
C ARG A 77 -31.89 -31.88 -16.74
N THR A 78 -32.97 -31.14 -16.50
CA THR A 78 -33.68 -30.90 -15.24
C THR A 78 -34.47 -32.12 -14.78
N CYS A 79 -34.67 -32.26 -13.46
CA CYS A 79 -35.89 -32.68 -12.72
C CYS A 79 -35.45 -33.13 -11.30
N ALA A 80 -35.83 -32.45 -10.20
CA ALA A 80 -37.13 -32.43 -9.52
C ALA A 80 -37.34 -33.62 -8.56
N THR A 81 -37.28 -33.29 -7.26
CA THR A 81 -38.07 -33.72 -6.08
C THR A 81 -38.55 -35.17 -5.91
N GLU A 82 -38.25 -35.74 -4.73
CA GLU A 82 -39.10 -36.56 -3.81
C GLU A 82 -38.19 -36.91 -2.59
N SER A 83 -38.27 -36.24 -1.42
CA SER A 83 -39.14 -36.48 -0.24
C SER A 83 -39.14 -37.92 0.30
N GLU A 84 -38.40 -38.17 1.38
CA GLU A 84 -38.82 -39.05 2.50
C GLU A 84 -38.28 -38.48 3.82
N GLU A 85 -39.16 -38.52 4.81
CA GLU A 85 -39.08 -38.01 6.18
C GLU A 85 -38.30 -38.99 7.06
N ASP A 86 -37.58 -38.50 8.07
CA ASP A 86 -37.48 -39.17 9.37
C ASP A 86 -37.03 -38.17 10.46
N GLU A 87 -37.72 -38.28 11.59
CA GLU A 87 -37.82 -37.31 12.68
C GLU A 87 -36.68 -37.35 13.73
N GLU A 88 -36.65 -36.24 14.49
CA GLU A 88 -36.27 -36.10 15.90
C GLU A 88 -34.80 -36.18 16.35
N GLY A 89 -34.34 -35.07 16.95
CA GLY A 89 -33.36 -35.14 18.02
C GLY A 89 -32.56 -33.87 18.32
N GLY A 90 -33.14 -32.94 19.11
CA GLY A 90 -32.36 -32.15 20.07
C GLY A 90 -31.97 -30.72 19.68
N ASN A 91 -32.86 -29.77 19.99
CA ASN A 91 -32.51 -28.37 20.25
C ASN A 91 -31.47 -28.28 21.37
N ALA A 92 -30.38 -27.58 21.11
CA ALA A 92 -29.59 -26.90 22.13
C ALA A 92 -29.25 -25.51 21.59
N ASP A 93 -29.84 -24.52 22.25
CA ASP A 93 -29.78 -23.09 22.03
C ASP A 93 -28.37 -22.60 21.65
N VAL A 94 -28.23 -22.12 20.41
CA VAL A 94 -27.13 -21.22 20.02
C VAL A 94 -27.77 -19.87 19.82
N GLU A 95 -27.66 -19.03 20.84
CA GLU A 95 -28.07 -17.63 20.75
C GLU A 95 -27.29 -16.95 19.63
N ASP A 96 -28.03 -16.68 18.56
CA ASP A 96 -27.75 -15.76 17.48
C ASP A 96 -27.53 -14.35 18.06
N TRP A 97 -26.26 -14.00 18.27
CA TRP A 97 -25.85 -12.63 18.58
C TRP A 97 -25.21 -12.04 17.33
N ASP A 98 -26.07 -11.49 16.48
CA ASP A 98 -25.73 -10.53 15.43
C ASP A 98 -25.72 -9.11 16.03
N PRO A 99 -24.60 -8.39 15.94
CA PRO A 99 -24.68 -6.94 15.90
C PRO A 99 -23.73 -6.38 14.84
N ASP A 100 -24.17 -6.37 13.58
CA ASP A 100 -23.81 -5.30 12.66
C ASP A 100 -24.85 -4.18 12.81
N GLU A 101 -24.47 -3.07 13.45
CA GLU A 101 -24.98 -1.72 13.17
C GLU A 101 -24.03 -0.68 13.80
N ASP A 102 -23.30 0.00 12.93
CA ASP A 102 -22.86 1.40 13.02
C ASP A 102 -22.04 1.87 14.24
N ASP A 103 -20.72 1.92 14.08
CA ASP A 103 -20.00 3.21 14.07
C ASP A 103 -18.60 2.96 13.46
N ASP A 104 -18.33 3.54 12.29
CA ASP A 104 -17.02 3.64 11.64
C ASP A 104 -16.06 4.54 12.44
N ASN A 105 -15.91 4.24 13.72
CA ASN A 105 -14.91 4.77 14.64
C ASN A 105 -13.92 3.65 14.99
N ASP A 106 -13.56 2.84 13.99
CA ASP A 106 -12.28 2.17 14.01
C ASP A 106 -11.21 3.28 13.99
N ASP A 107 -10.74 3.63 15.19
CA ASP A 107 -9.39 4.10 15.46
C ASP A 107 -8.44 3.03 14.93
N ASP A 108 -8.34 2.98 13.59
CA ASP A 108 -7.44 2.23 12.75
C ASP A 108 -6.03 2.80 12.99
N SER A 109 -5.57 2.63 14.22
CA SER A 109 -4.19 2.65 14.67
C SER A 109 -3.42 1.41 14.17
N GLU A 110 -3.99 0.65 13.22
CA GLU A 110 -3.32 -0.41 12.47
C GLU A 110 -2.52 0.08 11.25
N ASP A 111 -2.41 1.40 11.02
CA ASP A 111 -1.28 1.93 10.25
C ASP A 111 -0.18 2.34 11.25
N ASP A 112 0.57 1.31 11.70
CA ASP A 112 1.98 1.45 12.06
C ASP A 112 2.73 1.87 10.78
N ASP A 113 2.54 3.13 10.39
CA ASP A 113 3.56 3.88 9.68
C ASP A 113 4.72 4.02 10.67
N SER A 114 5.55 2.98 10.74
CA SER A 114 6.94 3.12 11.12
C SER A 114 7.63 3.96 10.04
N GLU A 115 7.29 5.25 9.96
CA GLU A 115 8.18 6.27 9.44
C GLU A 115 9.23 6.52 10.53
N ASP A 116 10.04 5.50 10.81
CA ASP A 116 11.40 5.71 11.31
C ASP A 116 12.15 6.32 10.13
N GLU A 117 12.21 7.65 10.11
CA GLU A 117 13.23 8.39 9.35
C GLU A 117 14.62 8.01 9.91
N ASN A 118 15.13 6.85 9.48
CA ASN A 118 16.55 6.60 9.44
C ASN A 118 17.02 6.83 8.00
N ASP A 119 17.51 8.04 7.78
CA ASP A 119 18.35 8.40 6.63
C ASP A 119 19.49 7.39 6.49
N CYS A 120 19.35 6.48 5.53
CA CYS A 120 20.47 5.85 4.85
C CYS A 120 20.33 6.19 3.37
N ASP A 121 20.82 7.38 3.04
CA ASP A 121 21.17 7.80 1.70
C ASP A 121 22.11 6.77 1.06
N ASP A 122 21.57 5.90 0.22
CA ASP A 122 22.34 5.22 -0.83
C ASP A 122 21.80 5.64 -2.20
N SER A 123 21.82 6.95 -2.44
CA SER A 123 21.64 7.54 -3.78
C SER A 123 22.99 7.79 -4.44
N ARG A 124 23.77 6.73 -4.66
CA ARG A 124 24.84 6.76 -5.67
C ARG A 124 24.91 5.46 -6.44
N TYR A 125 24.05 5.30 -7.45
CA TYR A 125 24.48 4.52 -8.62
C TYR A 125 23.62 4.81 -9.86
N TRP A 126 23.93 5.90 -10.57
CA TRP A 126 23.87 5.96 -12.05
C TRP A 126 24.79 7.06 -12.54
N SER A 127 25.99 6.70 -13.00
CA SER A 127 26.69 7.47 -14.02
C SER A 127 27.55 6.51 -14.84
N ASN A 128 27.03 6.13 -16.01
CA ASN A 128 27.81 5.52 -17.08
C ASN A 128 28.86 6.53 -17.54
N ILE A 129 30.14 6.15 -17.47
CA ILE A 129 31.21 6.75 -18.26
C ILE A 129 32.02 5.59 -18.85
N ASP A 130 32.12 5.59 -20.18
CA ASP A 130 32.87 4.63 -20.99
C ASP A 130 34.40 4.86 -20.97
N GLY A 131 35.13 3.73 -20.90
CA GLY A 131 36.43 3.47 -21.56
C GLY A 131 37.73 3.62 -20.75
N PRO A 132 38.87 2.97 -21.13
CA PRO A 132 39.06 1.70 -21.84
C PRO A 132 40.10 0.72 -21.23
N SER A 133 39.99 -0.56 -21.61
CA SER A 133 41.02 -1.62 -21.77
C SER A 133 41.79 -2.24 -20.57
N ALA A 134 41.56 -3.56 -20.45
CA ALA A 134 42.50 -4.69 -20.27
C ALA A 134 43.32 -4.89 -18.97
N THR A 135 43.07 -6.01 -18.29
CA THR A 135 44.05 -7.12 -18.09
C THR A 135 43.33 -8.39 -17.61
N PRO A 136 43.53 -9.58 -18.23
CA PRO A 136 42.80 -10.80 -17.90
C PRO A 136 43.64 -11.76 -17.05
N TYR A 137 43.84 -11.50 -15.76
CA TYR A 137 44.51 -12.47 -14.86
C TYR A 137 44.09 -12.33 -13.39
N ARG A 138 42.86 -12.74 -13.02
CA ARG A 138 42.56 -13.20 -11.64
C ARG A 138 41.21 -13.90 -11.40
N GLU A 139 40.61 -14.56 -12.39
CA GLU A 139 39.23 -15.08 -12.21
C GLU A 139 39.14 -16.44 -11.50
N MET A 140 40.20 -17.25 -11.47
CA MET A 140 40.09 -18.63 -10.95
C MET A 140 40.03 -18.71 -9.40
N SER A 141 40.66 -17.79 -8.68
CA SER A 141 40.76 -17.85 -7.20
C SER A 141 39.65 -17.07 -6.47
N ALA A 142 39.02 -16.10 -7.12
CA ALA A 142 37.91 -15.34 -6.56
C ALA A 142 36.60 -16.16 -6.53
N GLY A 143 36.38 -17.02 -7.54
CA GLY A 143 35.19 -17.89 -7.61
C GLY A 143 35.11 -18.94 -6.50
N VAL A 144 36.24 -19.53 -6.10
CA VAL A 144 36.31 -20.55 -5.04
C VAL A 144 36.04 -19.94 -3.66
N LEU A 145 36.58 -18.74 -3.40
CA LEU A 145 36.32 -18.01 -2.15
C LEU A 145 34.85 -17.55 -2.09
N ARG A 146 34.29 -17.08 -3.21
CA ARG A 146 32.89 -16.62 -3.31
C ARG A 146 31.88 -17.77 -3.15
N GLY A 147 32.18 -18.96 -3.67
CA GLY A 147 31.39 -20.17 -3.45
C GLY A 147 31.36 -20.62 -2.00
N SER A 148 32.51 -20.55 -1.30
CA SER A 148 32.61 -20.87 0.13
C SER A 148 31.78 -19.92 1.01
N THR A 149 31.84 -18.61 0.77
CA THR A 149 31.07 -17.60 1.53
C THR A 149 29.55 -17.80 1.40
N LYS A 150 29.06 -18.13 0.19
CA LYS A 150 27.64 -18.39 -0.05
C LYS A 150 27.16 -19.61 0.73
N VAL A 151 27.93 -20.71 0.71
CA VAL A 151 27.59 -21.95 1.43
C VAL A 151 27.49 -21.71 2.94
N VAL A 152 28.45 -20.99 3.53
CA VAL A 152 28.42 -20.66 4.97
C VAL A 152 27.23 -19.76 5.31
N PHE A 153 26.86 -18.84 4.43
CA PHE A 153 25.69 -17.97 4.62
C PHE A 153 24.36 -18.74 4.49
N ASP A 154 24.24 -19.61 3.48
CA ASP A 154 23.09 -20.50 3.33
C ASP A 154 22.94 -21.41 4.56
N GLU A 155 24.04 -22.05 5.01
CA GLU A 155 24.05 -22.87 6.23
C GLU A 155 23.53 -22.10 7.46
N PHE A 156 24.03 -20.88 7.66
CA PHE A 156 23.59 -20.03 8.76
C PHE A 156 22.08 -19.71 8.68
N LEU A 157 21.58 -19.38 7.50
CA LEU A 157 20.15 -19.10 7.30
C LEU A 157 19.28 -20.34 7.55
N GLU A 158 19.75 -21.54 7.20
CA GLU A 158 19.01 -22.77 7.50
C GLU A 158 18.94 -23.02 9.02
N ILE A 159 20.05 -22.83 9.74
CA ILE A 159 20.08 -22.99 11.21
C ILE A 159 19.19 -21.93 11.89
N LEU A 160 19.24 -20.68 11.41
CA LEU A 160 18.36 -19.62 11.91
C LEU A 160 16.89 -19.93 11.65
N PHE A 161 16.56 -20.44 10.46
CA PHE A 161 15.21 -20.87 10.13
C PHE A 161 14.73 -22.00 11.05
N GLN A 162 15.59 -22.98 11.35
CA GLN A 162 15.30 -24.03 12.32
C GLN A 162 14.95 -23.45 13.69
N LEU A 163 15.78 -22.55 14.24
CA LEU A 163 15.49 -21.88 15.51
C LEU A 163 14.15 -21.15 15.48
N CYS A 164 13.89 -20.39 14.42
CA CYS A 164 12.62 -19.68 14.26
C CYS A 164 11.42 -20.66 14.29
N VAL A 165 11.51 -21.79 13.59
CA VAL A 165 10.47 -22.83 13.60
C VAL A 165 10.32 -23.47 14.98
N THR A 166 11.41 -23.77 15.68
CA THR A 166 11.40 -24.31 17.05
C THR A 166 10.64 -23.36 17.98
N LEU A 167 10.90 -22.05 17.90
CA LEU A 167 10.17 -21.04 18.66
C LEU A 167 8.69 -20.95 18.29
N CYS A 168 8.34 -21.10 17.00
CA CYS A 168 6.95 -21.09 16.54
C CYS A 168 6.15 -22.34 16.97
N THR A 169 6.85 -23.45 17.22
CA THR A 169 6.25 -24.78 17.47
C THR A 169 6.51 -25.30 18.88
N GLU A 170 7.01 -24.44 19.78
CA GLU A 170 7.22 -24.76 21.18
C GLU A 170 5.89 -25.09 21.86
N THR A 171 5.84 -26.20 22.60
CA THR A 171 4.61 -26.62 23.31
C THR A 171 4.46 -25.89 24.64
N PHE A 172 3.22 -25.72 25.10
CA PHE A 172 2.97 -25.19 26.43
C PHE A 172 3.36 -26.21 27.50
N VAL A 173 3.90 -25.73 28.62
CA VAL A 173 4.17 -26.53 29.82
C VAL A 173 3.00 -26.29 30.78
N ASP A 174 2.35 -27.37 31.23
CA ASP A 174 1.18 -27.32 32.11
C ASP A 174 0.05 -26.41 31.59
N GLY A 175 -0.09 -26.32 30.27
CA GLY A 175 -1.08 -25.48 29.60
C GLY A 175 -0.80 -23.97 29.69
N GLN A 176 0.35 -23.53 30.21
CA GLN A 176 0.70 -22.12 30.35
C GLN A 176 1.34 -21.58 29.06
N PRO A 177 0.72 -20.59 28.37
CA PRO A 177 1.30 -20.05 27.14
C PRO A 177 2.63 -19.32 27.38
N SER A 178 2.75 -18.64 28.53
CA SER A 178 3.95 -17.91 28.96
C SER A 178 5.16 -18.83 29.23
N SER A 179 4.98 -20.15 29.23
CA SER A 179 6.09 -21.09 29.32
C SER A 179 6.93 -21.15 28.05
N THR A 180 6.40 -20.66 26.92
CA THR A 180 7.11 -20.62 25.64
C THR A 180 7.90 -19.34 25.49
N LEU A 181 9.10 -19.42 24.93
CA LEU A 181 10.00 -18.27 24.83
C LEU A 181 9.41 -17.18 23.94
N LEU A 182 8.69 -17.54 22.87
CA LEU A 182 8.11 -16.57 21.94
C LEU A 182 6.95 -15.79 22.57
N VAL A 183 6.05 -16.46 23.29
CA VAL A 183 4.94 -15.79 24.00
C VAL A 183 5.48 -14.96 25.17
N TYR A 184 6.44 -15.49 25.93
CA TYR A 184 7.12 -14.74 26.99
C TYR A 184 7.76 -13.45 26.43
N PHE A 185 8.51 -13.57 25.33
CA PHE A 185 9.14 -12.43 24.67
C PHE A 185 8.10 -11.42 24.17
N SER A 186 6.95 -11.88 23.62
CA SER A 186 5.89 -10.95 23.25
C SER A 186 5.39 -10.13 24.45
N GLY A 187 5.29 -10.71 25.64
CA GLY A 187 4.93 -9.98 26.86
C GLY A 187 5.93 -8.86 27.19
N VAL A 188 7.23 -9.09 26.95
CA VAL A 188 8.28 -8.07 27.11
C VAL A 188 8.06 -6.89 26.15
N LEU A 189 7.54 -7.14 24.95
CA LEU A 189 7.23 -6.07 23.99
C LEU A 189 6.06 -5.17 24.43
N GLY A 190 5.30 -5.61 25.44
CA GLY A 190 4.28 -4.83 26.12
C GLY A 190 4.83 -3.75 27.07
N PHE A 191 6.16 -3.66 27.27
CA PHE A 191 6.78 -2.60 28.07
C PHE A 191 7.33 -1.46 27.20
N SER A 192 7.41 -0.26 27.77
CA SER A 192 8.20 0.85 27.20
C SER A 192 9.69 0.54 27.19
N ALA A 193 10.46 1.25 26.35
CA ALA A 193 11.89 1.01 26.18
C ALA A 193 12.69 1.20 27.49
N ASP A 194 12.19 2.04 28.41
CA ASP A 194 12.72 2.26 29.76
C ASP A 194 12.14 1.29 30.81
N CYS A 195 11.28 0.36 30.41
CA CYS A 195 10.56 -0.61 31.25
C CYS A 195 9.71 0.01 32.37
N HIS A 196 9.39 1.31 32.31
CA HIS A 196 8.63 2.00 33.36
C HIS A 196 7.12 1.98 33.16
N ARG A 197 6.63 1.71 31.94
CA ARG A 197 5.21 1.76 31.60
C ARG A 197 4.82 0.56 30.74
N PHE A 198 3.56 0.14 30.87
CA PHE A 198 2.94 -0.73 29.90
C PHE A 198 2.57 0.06 28.65
N GLN A 199 2.80 -0.55 27.49
CA GLN A 199 2.35 -0.06 26.20
C GLN A 199 0.83 -0.10 26.15
N LEU A 200 0.25 0.89 25.47
CA LEU A 200 -1.15 0.85 25.10
C LEU A 200 -1.40 -0.26 24.07
N ALA A 201 -2.60 -0.80 24.02
CA ALA A 201 -3.04 -1.80 23.07
C ALA A 201 -2.75 -1.36 21.63
N ARG A 202 -2.99 -0.08 21.28
CA ARG A 202 -2.62 0.48 19.96
C ARG A 202 -1.12 0.43 19.64
N GLN A 203 -0.25 0.36 20.64
CA GLN A 203 1.21 0.28 20.47
C GLN A 203 1.71 -1.17 20.55
N TYR A 204 0.99 -2.03 21.28
CA TYR A 204 1.36 -3.42 21.49
C TYR A 204 0.85 -4.35 20.39
N CYS A 205 -0.40 -4.18 19.95
CA CYS A 205 -1.03 -5.01 18.92
C CYS A 205 -0.28 -5.03 17.59
N PRO A 206 0.29 -3.91 17.08
CA PRO A 206 1.13 -3.95 15.88
C PRO A 206 2.34 -4.87 16.00
N LYS A 207 3.00 -4.89 17.17
CA LYS A 207 4.12 -5.80 17.45
C LYS A 207 3.68 -7.27 17.41
N LEU A 208 2.52 -7.57 17.99
CA LEU A 208 1.92 -8.91 17.90
C LEU A 208 1.60 -9.28 16.45
N SER A 209 1.00 -8.37 15.69
CA SER A 209 0.70 -8.56 14.27
C SER A 209 1.94 -8.90 13.44
N ALA A 210 3.07 -8.22 13.69
CA ALA A 210 4.33 -8.51 13.04
C ALA A 210 4.83 -9.94 13.36
N ILE A 211 4.79 -10.35 14.63
CA ILE A 211 5.18 -11.71 15.04
C ILE A 211 4.24 -12.76 14.43
N ILE A 212 2.92 -12.54 14.45
CA ILE A 212 1.93 -13.43 13.83
C ILE A 212 2.19 -13.58 12.33
N TYR A 213 2.48 -12.48 11.63
CA TYR A 213 2.79 -12.49 10.20
C TYR A 213 4.04 -13.32 9.91
N MET A 214 5.13 -13.09 10.67
CA MET A 214 6.37 -13.85 10.52
C MET A 214 6.16 -15.34 10.79
N GLN A 215 5.44 -15.71 11.86
CA GLN A 215 5.10 -17.10 12.14
C GLN A 215 4.33 -17.76 10.98
N ARG A 216 3.35 -17.06 10.39
CA ARG A 216 2.58 -17.59 9.25
C ARG A 216 3.48 -17.88 8.05
N ILE A 217 4.45 -17.02 7.75
CA ILE A 217 5.42 -17.24 6.67
C ILE A 217 6.33 -18.42 7.00
N LEU A 218 6.90 -18.45 8.21
CA LEU A 218 7.81 -19.50 8.65
C LEU A 218 7.15 -20.88 8.64
N LEU A 219 5.91 -20.97 9.14
CA LEU A 219 5.14 -22.22 9.12
C LEU A 219 4.69 -22.61 7.71
N LEU A 220 4.43 -21.64 6.84
CA LEU A 220 4.15 -21.91 5.43
C LEU A 220 5.38 -22.48 4.71
N GLU A 221 6.56 -21.89 4.92
CA GLU A 221 7.82 -22.39 4.37
C GLU A 221 8.15 -23.77 4.95
N LEU A 222 7.92 -24.01 6.24
CA LEU A 222 8.05 -25.33 6.85
C LEU A 222 7.12 -26.38 6.20
N ALA A 223 5.90 -25.97 5.84
CA ALA A 223 4.92 -26.86 5.26
C ALA A 223 5.17 -27.14 3.77
N LEU A 224 5.64 -26.14 3.03
CA LEU A 224 5.89 -26.19 1.59
C LEU A 224 7.24 -25.52 1.24
N PRO A 225 8.37 -26.13 1.59
CA PRO A 225 9.69 -25.57 1.36
C PRO A 225 9.93 -25.26 -0.12
N MET A 226 10.27 -24.02 -0.44
CA MET A 226 10.55 -23.57 -1.80
C MET A 226 11.78 -24.28 -2.38
N ARG A 227 12.77 -24.54 -1.53
CA ARG A 227 13.99 -25.30 -1.82
C ARG A 227 14.24 -26.36 -0.75
N GLU A 228 15.16 -27.27 -1.05
CA GLU A 228 15.69 -28.17 -0.03
C GLU A 228 16.58 -27.39 0.95
N TYR A 229 16.46 -27.74 2.24
CA TYR A 229 17.31 -27.26 3.32
C TYR A 229 18.24 -28.39 3.74
N THR A 230 19.44 -28.43 3.17
CA THR A 230 20.38 -29.55 3.28
C THR A 230 21.00 -29.70 4.67
N THR A 231 21.25 -28.59 5.37
CA THR A 231 21.88 -28.53 6.69
C THR A 231 20.95 -29.09 7.78
N ILE A 232 19.65 -28.84 7.63
CA ILE A 232 18.63 -29.22 8.61
C ILE A 232 17.73 -30.37 8.13
N GLY A 233 18.00 -30.92 6.95
CA GLY A 233 17.36 -32.13 6.43
C GLY A 233 15.88 -31.96 6.05
N ILE A 234 15.45 -30.77 5.63
CA ILE A 234 14.07 -30.53 5.18
C ILE A 234 14.02 -30.61 3.66
N PRO A 235 13.25 -31.57 3.08
CA PRO A 235 13.15 -31.71 1.63
C PRO A 235 12.35 -30.58 0.99
N GLN A 236 12.63 -30.30 -0.28
CA GLN A 236 11.79 -29.39 -1.09
C GLN A 236 10.33 -29.88 -1.13
N ARG A 237 9.38 -28.94 -1.25
CA ARG A 237 7.96 -29.24 -1.38
C ARG A 237 7.68 -30.29 -2.46
N PRO A 238 6.76 -31.24 -2.22
CA PRO A 238 6.40 -32.23 -3.21
C PRO A 238 5.66 -31.60 -4.40
N ARG A 239 5.74 -32.23 -5.58
CA ARG A 239 5.02 -31.79 -6.78
C ARG A 239 3.51 -32.05 -6.71
N ALA A 240 3.11 -33.05 -5.95
CA ALA A 240 1.72 -33.42 -5.69
C ALA A 240 1.45 -33.42 -4.17
N ALA A 241 0.18 -33.47 -3.77
CA ALA A 241 -0.25 -33.50 -2.37
C ALA A 241 0.23 -32.31 -1.50
N GLN A 242 0.40 -31.13 -2.12
CA GLN A 242 0.82 -29.92 -1.42
C GLN A 242 -0.22 -29.45 -0.40
N PHE A 243 -1.50 -29.70 -0.67
CA PHE A 243 -2.58 -29.38 0.25
C PHE A 243 -2.46 -30.19 1.55
N GLU A 244 -2.17 -31.48 1.44
CA GLU A 244 -2.00 -32.39 2.57
C GLU A 244 -0.78 -32.01 3.41
N SER A 245 0.35 -31.66 2.76
CA SER A 245 1.54 -31.13 3.42
C SER A 245 1.24 -29.85 4.20
N LEU A 246 0.54 -28.89 3.57
CA LEU A 246 0.09 -27.66 4.20
C LEU A 246 -0.84 -27.94 5.38
N ASN A 247 -1.84 -28.80 5.17
CA ASN A 247 -2.87 -29.07 6.15
C ASN A 247 -2.30 -29.76 7.39
N ARG A 248 -1.25 -30.60 7.26
CA ARG A 248 -0.57 -31.23 8.40
C ARG A 248 0.02 -30.20 9.37
N ILE A 249 0.66 -29.16 8.84
CA ILE A 249 1.25 -28.07 9.65
C ILE A 249 0.14 -27.14 10.14
N ARG A 250 -0.77 -26.72 9.24
CA ARG A 250 -1.88 -25.82 9.56
C ARG A 250 -2.76 -26.35 10.68
N ALA A 251 -3.24 -27.60 10.57
CA ALA A 251 -4.16 -28.20 11.52
C ALA A 251 -3.54 -28.36 12.91
N LYS A 252 -2.21 -28.54 12.98
CA LYS A 252 -1.50 -28.72 14.25
C LYS A 252 -1.13 -27.40 14.93
N TYR A 253 -0.58 -26.44 14.17
CA TYR A 253 0.07 -25.25 14.76
C TYR A 253 -0.65 -23.93 14.48
N MET A 254 -1.58 -23.88 13.52
CA MET A 254 -2.18 -22.63 13.02
C MET A 254 -3.69 -22.51 13.30
N VAL A 255 -4.28 -23.48 14.00
CA VAL A 255 -5.70 -23.46 14.37
C VAL A 255 -5.88 -22.74 15.71
N LEU A 256 -6.93 -21.93 15.82
CA LEU A 256 -7.31 -21.27 17.07
C LEU A 256 -7.58 -22.31 18.17
N GLY A 257 -7.14 -22.02 19.40
CA GLY A 257 -7.22 -22.95 20.52
C GLY A 257 -6.14 -24.04 20.53
N SER A 258 -5.25 -24.10 19.54
CA SER A 258 -4.06 -24.95 19.63
C SER A 258 -3.12 -24.44 20.73
N GLN A 259 -2.47 -25.36 21.46
CA GLN A 259 -1.53 -25.02 22.54
C GLN A 259 -0.14 -24.68 21.98
N TYR A 260 -0.12 -23.74 21.02
CA TYR A 260 1.08 -23.26 20.33
C TYR A 260 1.09 -21.73 20.24
N PRO A 261 2.28 -21.10 20.16
CA PRO A 261 2.46 -19.65 20.21
C PRO A 261 1.58 -18.86 19.24
N LEU A 262 1.39 -19.35 18.02
CA LEU A 262 0.60 -18.63 17.01
C LEU A 262 -0.84 -18.40 17.45
N ALA A 263 -1.50 -19.42 18.02
CA ALA A 263 -2.90 -19.30 18.45
C ALA A 263 -3.03 -18.36 19.65
N GLU A 264 -2.11 -18.43 20.62
CA GLU A 264 -2.08 -17.53 21.77
C GLU A 264 -1.87 -16.08 21.34
N LEU A 265 -0.89 -15.82 20.46
CA LEU A 265 -0.59 -14.47 20.01
C LEU A 265 -1.75 -13.84 19.21
N VAL A 266 -2.48 -14.66 18.44
CA VAL A 266 -3.73 -14.22 17.79
C VAL A 266 -4.78 -13.86 18.82
N SER A 267 -5.00 -14.72 19.83
CA SER A 267 -5.93 -14.45 20.93
C SER A 267 -5.59 -13.16 21.68
N LEU A 268 -4.33 -12.97 22.05
CA LEU A 268 -3.82 -11.76 22.72
C LEU A 268 -4.02 -10.49 21.88
N ARG A 269 -3.73 -10.56 20.58
CA ARG A 269 -3.94 -9.42 19.67
C ARG A 269 -5.43 -9.10 19.54
N ASP A 270 -6.29 -10.10 19.41
CA ASP A 270 -7.72 -9.89 19.24
C ASP A 270 -8.35 -9.35 20.54
N PHE A 271 -7.88 -9.80 21.71
CA PHE A 271 -8.19 -9.17 22.99
C PHE A 271 -7.71 -7.71 23.04
N GLY A 272 -6.46 -7.45 22.65
CA GLY A 272 -5.89 -6.10 22.61
C GLY A 272 -6.67 -5.15 21.70
N ARG A 273 -7.18 -5.61 20.55
CA ARG A 273 -8.06 -4.82 19.68
C ARG A 273 -9.35 -4.40 20.37
N ASN A 274 -9.96 -5.28 21.16
CA ASN A 274 -11.14 -4.92 21.96
C ASN A 274 -10.80 -3.88 23.02
N VAL A 275 -9.63 -3.99 23.68
CA VAL A 275 -9.17 -2.98 24.64
C VAL A 275 -8.89 -1.64 23.97
N ALA A 276 -8.28 -1.64 22.78
CA ALA A 276 -7.95 -0.43 22.03
C ALA A 276 -9.15 0.50 21.79
N ARG A 277 -10.36 -0.06 21.63
CA ARG A 277 -11.61 0.70 21.50
C ARG A 277 -11.97 1.56 22.70
N THR A 278 -11.40 1.25 23.87
CA THR A 278 -11.61 1.99 25.12
C THR A 278 -10.43 2.88 25.50
N GLU A 279 -9.36 2.87 24.70
CA GLU A 279 -8.18 3.69 24.96
C GLU A 279 -8.41 5.15 24.59
N PRO A 280 -7.72 6.10 25.28
CA PRO A 280 -7.80 7.50 24.89
C PRO A 280 -7.24 7.68 23.47
N PRO A 281 -7.82 8.58 22.65
CA PRO A 281 -7.36 8.84 21.29
C PRO A 281 -5.85 9.08 21.22
N SER A 282 -5.21 8.62 20.14
CA SER A 282 -3.78 8.86 19.92
C SER A 282 -3.42 10.34 19.78
N VAL A 283 -4.39 11.16 19.35
CA VAL A 283 -4.28 12.61 19.18
C VAL A 283 -5.50 13.25 19.84
N LEU A 284 -5.28 14.16 20.78
CA LEU A 284 -6.36 14.86 21.50
C LEU A 284 -6.35 16.37 21.18
N PHE A 285 -7.28 16.79 20.33
CA PHE A 285 -7.45 18.20 20.01
C PHE A 285 -8.24 18.93 21.10
N HIS A 286 -7.77 20.12 21.45
CA HIS A 286 -8.45 21.04 22.36
C HIS A 286 -9.11 22.15 21.56
N TRP A 287 -10.35 22.47 21.92
CA TRP A 287 -11.13 23.52 21.28
C TRP A 287 -11.29 24.71 22.21
N SER A 288 -11.23 25.92 21.65
CA SER A 288 -11.68 27.12 22.34
C SER A 288 -13.18 27.02 22.67
N SER A 289 -13.65 27.84 23.61
CA SER A 289 -15.06 27.82 24.04
C SER A 289 -16.04 28.16 22.93
N ASP A 290 -15.63 28.97 21.95
CA ASP A 290 -16.41 29.31 20.75
C ASP A 290 -16.27 28.27 19.62
N GLY A 291 -15.37 27.29 19.75
CA GLY A 291 -15.09 26.30 18.71
C GLY A 291 -14.33 26.86 17.50
N GLU A 292 -13.78 28.06 17.55
CA GLU A 292 -13.08 28.67 16.40
C GLU A 292 -11.57 28.42 16.39
N ILE A 293 -10.98 27.92 17.47
CA ILE A 293 -9.55 27.61 17.60
C ILE A 293 -9.39 26.15 18.00
N VAL A 294 -8.54 25.43 17.27
CA VAL A 294 -8.16 24.05 17.56
C VAL A 294 -6.66 23.99 17.84
N SER A 295 -6.28 23.27 18.90
CA SER A 295 -4.89 23.09 19.29
C SER A 295 -4.54 21.66 19.71
N HIS A 296 -3.32 21.24 19.38
CA HIS A 296 -2.74 19.97 19.79
C HIS A 296 -1.21 20.13 19.83
N THR A 297 -0.59 19.86 20.98
CA THR A 297 0.85 20.05 21.22
C THR A 297 1.33 21.45 20.79
N SER A 298 2.12 21.55 19.72
CA SER A 298 2.60 22.81 19.15
C SER A 298 1.68 23.37 18.07
N LEU A 299 0.73 22.57 17.56
CA LEU A 299 -0.22 22.99 16.55
C LEU A 299 -1.29 23.86 17.19
N GLN A 300 -1.49 25.07 16.66
CA GLN A 300 -2.64 25.92 17.01
C GLN A 300 -3.08 26.67 15.77
N ILE A 301 -4.32 26.47 15.34
CA ILE A 301 -4.90 27.17 14.18
C ILE A 301 -6.34 27.57 14.45
N THR A 302 -6.76 28.65 13.80
CA THR A 302 -8.15 29.09 13.73
C THR A 302 -8.89 28.36 12.61
N MET A 303 -10.22 28.29 12.69
CA MET A 303 -11.05 27.74 11.62
C MET A 303 -10.98 28.58 10.33
N ASN A 304 -10.69 29.89 10.44
CA ASN A 304 -10.38 30.71 9.27
C ASN A 304 -9.08 30.25 8.60
N GLU A 305 -8.01 30.00 9.36
CA GLU A 305 -6.76 29.45 8.81
C GLU A 305 -6.94 28.06 8.21
N PHE A 306 -7.71 27.18 8.88
CA PHE A 306 -8.02 25.85 8.35
C PHE A 306 -8.63 25.91 6.94
N ARG A 307 -9.63 26.79 6.73
CA ARG A 307 -10.30 27.00 5.43
C ARG A 307 -9.39 27.58 4.35
N ARG A 308 -8.30 28.25 4.72
CA ARG A 308 -7.33 28.81 3.76
C ARG A 308 -6.49 27.73 3.06
N LEU A 309 -6.34 26.53 3.63
CA LEU A 309 -5.52 25.49 3.00
C LEU A 309 -6.17 24.91 1.73
N PRO A 310 -7.45 24.48 1.74
CA PRO A 310 -8.14 24.13 0.50
C PRO A 310 -8.13 25.26 -0.53
N GLU A 311 -8.40 26.49 -0.08
CA GLU A 311 -8.39 27.68 -0.95
C GLU A 311 -7.01 27.92 -1.58
N HIS A 312 -5.92 27.70 -0.84
CA HIS A 312 -4.56 27.81 -1.35
C HIS A 312 -4.32 26.86 -2.53
N PHE A 313 -4.65 25.57 -2.37
CA PHE A 313 -4.48 24.58 -3.42
C PHE A 313 -5.34 24.90 -4.65
N ILE A 314 -6.61 25.27 -4.44
CA ILE A 314 -7.53 25.61 -5.53
C ILE A 314 -7.02 26.84 -6.30
N SER A 315 -6.72 27.93 -5.61
CA SER A 315 -6.24 29.17 -6.24
C SER A 315 -4.91 28.96 -6.98
N ARG A 316 -3.97 28.20 -6.41
CA ARG A 316 -2.71 27.90 -7.11
C ARG A 316 -2.91 27.00 -8.33
N ALA A 317 -3.81 26.01 -8.24
CA ALA A 317 -4.15 25.16 -9.36
C ALA A 317 -4.78 25.98 -10.50
N GLU A 318 -5.65 26.94 -10.20
CA GLU A 318 -6.25 27.84 -11.19
C GLU A 318 -5.20 28.70 -11.91
N VAL A 319 -4.31 29.36 -11.16
CA VAL A 319 -3.25 30.21 -11.74
C VAL A 319 -2.33 29.41 -12.66
N LEU A 320 -1.92 28.21 -12.23
CA LEU A 320 -1.11 27.32 -13.06
C LEU A 320 -1.89 26.84 -14.29
N CYS A 321 -3.15 26.45 -14.11
CA CYS A 321 -4.01 26.02 -15.19
C CYS A 321 -4.21 27.12 -16.24
N GLU A 322 -4.49 28.36 -15.86
CA GLU A 322 -4.63 29.49 -16.79
C GLU A 322 -3.37 29.71 -17.62
N LYS A 323 -2.19 29.63 -16.97
CA LYS A 323 -0.90 29.76 -17.63
C LYS A 323 -0.65 28.61 -18.61
N LEU A 324 -0.95 27.38 -18.22
CA LEU A 324 -0.78 26.18 -19.04
C LEU A 324 -1.77 26.11 -20.22
N MET A 325 -2.86 26.88 -20.16
CA MET A 325 -3.86 26.97 -21.23
C MET A 325 -3.52 28.00 -22.32
N PHE A 326 -2.41 28.76 -22.21
CA PHE A 326 -1.99 29.77 -23.20
C PHE A 326 -3.11 30.78 -23.55
N GLY A 327 -3.91 31.17 -22.56
CA GLY A 327 -5.04 32.10 -22.76
C GLY A 327 -6.22 31.51 -23.53
N LEU A 328 -6.25 30.19 -23.76
CA LEU A 328 -7.43 29.49 -24.25
C LEU A 328 -8.53 29.55 -23.19
N GLN A 329 -9.48 30.45 -23.40
CA GLN A 329 -10.67 30.59 -22.56
C GLN A 329 -11.71 29.57 -23.01
N LEU A 330 -12.20 28.78 -22.04
CA LEU A 330 -13.25 27.79 -22.25
C LEU A 330 -14.35 28.08 -21.26
N ASP A 331 -15.53 28.41 -21.78
CA ASP A 331 -16.76 28.45 -21.00
C ASP A 331 -17.38 27.05 -21.04
N VAL A 332 -16.98 26.22 -20.08
CA VAL A 332 -17.41 24.82 -20.01
C VAL A 332 -18.57 24.72 -19.04
N ASP A 333 -19.76 24.42 -19.54
CA ASP A 333 -20.86 23.97 -18.70
C ASP A 333 -20.66 22.50 -18.33
N LEU A 334 -20.19 22.23 -17.10
CA LEU A 334 -20.00 20.86 -16.62
C LEU A 334 -21.32 20.09 -16.55
N SER A 335 -22.47 20.75 -16.50
CA SER A 335 -23.78 20.08 -16.48
C SER A 335 -24.16 19.46 -17.83
N SER A 336 -23.57 19.94 -18.93
CA SER A 336 -23.77 19.36 -20.26
C SER A 336 -22.86 18.17 -20.55
N ILE A 337 -21.80 17.96 -19.76
CA ILE A 337 -20.84 16.87 -19.94
C ILE A 337 -21.52 15.54 -19.57
N LYS A 338 -21.47 14.59 -20.51
CA LYS A 338 -22.00 13.23 -20.32
C LYS A 338 -20.93 12.30 -19.78
N ASP A 339 -21.35 11.42 -18.89
CA ASP A 339 -20.51 10.33 -18.41
C ASP A 339 -21.36 9.08 -18.16
N ASP A 340 -20.74 7.91 -18.30
CA ASP A 340 -21.31 6.60 -18.08
C ASP A 340 -20.45 5.88 -17.03
N MET A 341 -20.88 6.00 -15.78
CA MET A 341 -20.21 5.35 -14.64
C MET A 341 -20.35 3.82 -14.67
N ALA A 342 -21.30 3.27 -15.44
CA ALA A 342 -21.52 1.83 -15.57
C ALA A 342 -20.66 1.19 -16.67
N SER A 343 -20.00 2.00 -17.51
CA SER A 343 -19.10 1.51 -18.54
C SER A 343 -17.94 0.71 -17.95
N SER A 344 -17.75 -0.50 -18.46
CA SER A 344 -16.59 -1.36 -18.17
C SER A 344 -15.58 -1.41 -19.32
N LYS A 345 -15.77 -0.57 -20.35
CA LYS A 345 -14.90 -0.55 -21.53
C LYS A 345 -13.50 -0.08 -21.15
N SER A 346 -12.49 -0.91 -21.39
CA SER A 346 -11.09 -0.54 -21.17
C SER A 346 -10.73 0.73 -21.94
N GLY A 347 -10.08 1.65 -21.24
CA GLY A 347 -9.71 2.98 -21.72
C GLY A 347 -10.85 3.98 -21.73
N TYR A 348 -12.06 3.67 -21.25
CA TYR A 348 -13.15 4.64 -21.18
C TYR A 348 -12.95 5.67 -20.06
N ASN A 349 -13.33 6.92 -20.33
CA ASN A 349 -13.62 7.99 -19.37
C ASN A 349 -14.53 9.03 -20.06
N PHE A 350 -15.03 10.02 -19.31
CA PHE A 350 -15.91 11.06 -19.86
C PHE A 350 -15.31 11.83 -21.06
N VAL A 351 -13.98 11.97 -21.15
CA VAL A 351 -13.31 12.62 -22.30
C VAL A 351 -13.56 11.85 -23.60
N LYS A 352 -13.69 10.52 -23.51
CA LYS A 352 -13.94 9.61 -24.62
C LYS A 352 -15.42 9.29 -24.82
N HIS A 353 -16.33 9.94 -24.08
CA HIS A 353 -17.76 9.81 -24.32
C HIS A 353 -18.11 10.43 -25.70
N PRO A 354 -18.80 9.69 -26.61
CA PRO A 354 -19.03 10.14 -27.98
C PRO A 354 -19.73 11.51 -28.09
N GLU A 355 -20.67 11.81 -27.19
CA GLU A 355 -21.43 13.07 -27.20
C GLU A 355 -20.63 14.30 -26.75
N ASN A 356 -19.50 14.11 -26.06
CA ASN A 356 -18.76 15.25 -25.50
C ASN A 356 -17.79 15.89 -26.52
N VAL A 357 -17.36 15.15 -27.55
CA VAL A 357 -16.43 15.62 -28.60
C VAL A 357 -15.12 16.19 -28.03
N LEU A 358 -14.62 15.61 -26.93
CA LEU A 358 -13.43 16.11 -26.21
C LEU A 358 -12.11 15.40 -26.56
N ASP A 359 -12.16 14.25 -27.24
CA ASP A 359 -10.98 13.39 -27.40
C ASP A 359 -9.82 14.08 -28.15
N SER A 360 -10.14 14.96 -29.10
CA SER A 360 -9.18 15.75 -29.87
C SER A 360 -9.02 17.20 -29.37
N ALA A 361 -9.69 17.59 -28.29
CA ALA A 361 -9.74 18.99 -27.85
C ALA A 361 -8.36 19.56 -27.47
N TYR A 362 -7.46 18.72 -26.96
CA TYR A 362 -6.08 19.10 -26.65
C TYR A 362 -5.28 19.63 -27.84
N LEU A 363 -5.67 19.29 -29.09
CA LEU A 363 -5.02 19.80 -30.30
C LEU A 363 -5.16 21.31 -30.44
N GLU A 364 -6.27 21.89 -29.96
CA GLU A 364 -6.43 23.36 -29.92
C GLU A 364 -5.43 24.00 -28.95
N LEU A 365 -5.22 23.39 -27.79
CA LEU A 365 -4.20 23.85 -26.85
C LEU A 365 -2.79 23.74 -27.46
N LEU A 366 -2.50 22.66 -28.18
CA LEU A 366 -1.23 22.48 -28.87
C LEU A 366 -1.00 23.58 -29.93
N LEU A 367 -2.02 23.90 -30.73
CA LEU A 367 -1.97 24.98 -31.72
C LEU A 367 -1.77 26.35 -31.07
N ARG A 368 -2.45 26.62 -29.95
CA ARG A 368 -2.25 27.86 -29.15
C ARG A 368 -0.84 27.95 -28.60
N ALA A 369 -0.34 26.86 -28.00
CA ALA A 369 1.01 26.76 -27.49
C ALA A 369 2.07 26.97 -28.60
N TYR A 370 1.77 26.56 -29.84
CA TYR A 370 2.63 26.81 -31.00
C TYR A 370 2.59 28.28 -31.46
N THR A 371 1.40 28.89 -31.46
CA THR A 371 1.16 30.25 -31.99
C THR A 371 1.39 31.38 -30.99
N ALA A 372 1.67 31.08 -29.72
CA ALA A 372 1.94 32.06 -28.65
C ALA A 372 3.26 32.87 -28.80
N GLY A 373 3.88 32.88 -29.98
CA GLY A 373 4.99 33.79 -30.31
C GLY A 373 6.24 33.60 -29.46
N LYS A 374 6.56 34.59 -28.61
CA LYS A 374 7.74 34.53 -27.72
C LYS A 374 7.57 33.52 -26.60
N ASP A 375 6.34 33.34 -26.12
CA ASP A 375 6.03 32.44 -25.00
C ASP A 375 5.62 31.04 -25.47
N GLY A 376 5.57 30.81 -26.78
CA GLY A 376 5.21 29.53 -27.37
C GLY A 376 6.23 28.41 -27.15
N LEU A 377 5.74 27.17 -27.26
CA LEU A 377 6.51 25.95 -27.07
C LEU A 377 7.32 25.54 -28.30
N ALA A 378 7.04 26.12 -29.47
CA ALA A 378 7.73 25.82 -30.72
C ALA A 378 7.88 27.07 -31.59
N LYS A 379 8.77 27.00 -32.58
CA LYS A 379 8.96 28.02 -33.62
C LYS A 379 9.47 27.36 -34.89
N ASP A 380 8.95 27.78 -36.04
CA ASP A 380 9.43 27.33 -37.36
C ASP A 380 9.50 25.79 -37.50
N GLY A 381 8.52 25.09 -36.92
CA GLY A 381 8.43 23.62 -36.93
C GLY A 381 9.32 22.90 -35.91
N VAL A 382 10.01 23.63 -35.03
CA VAL A 382 10.94 23.05 -34.05
C VAL A 382 10.53 23.37 -32.61
N TRP A 383 10.55 22.35 -31.74
CA TRP A 383 10.30 22.50 -30.31
C TRP A 383 11.36 23.36 -29.63
N ARG A 384 10.91 24.31 -28.80
CA ARG A 384 11.78 25.05 -27.87
C ARG A 384 11.89 24.25 -26.58
N TRP A 385 12.83 23.31 -26.54
CA TRP A 385 12.96 22.35 -25.45
C TRP A 385 13.08 22.96 -24.05
N HIS A 386 13.66 24.16 -23.91
CA HIS A 386 13.68 24.87 -22.63
C HIS A 386 12.27 25.30 -22.18
N SER A 387 11.47 25.88 -23.08
CA SER A 387 10.08 26.24 -22.82
C SER A 387 9.21 25.00 -22.57
N VAL A 388 9.43 23.92 -23.32
CA VAL A 388 8.75 22.63 -23.10
C VAL A 388 9.09 22.07 -21.72
N ALA A 389 10.36 22.07 -21.32
CA ALA A 389 10.75 21.62 -19.98
C ALA A 389 10.12 22.49 -18.87
N ALA A 390 10.04 23.81 -19.06
CA ALA A 390 9.38 24.71 -18.13
C ALA A 390 7.85 24.50 -18.07
N TYR A 391 7.22 24.16 -19.19
CA TYR A 391 5.80 23.77 -19.27
C TYR A 391 5.56 22.48 -18.49
N LEU A 392 6.32 21.42 -18.78
CA LEU A 392 6.19 20.13 -18.10
C LEU A 392 6.44 20.24 -16.58
N LYS A 393 7.38 21.09 -16.16
CA LYS A 393 7.57 21.39 -14.72
C LYS A 393 6.31 21.99 -14.10
N GLN A 394 5.66 22.93 -14.77
CA GLN A 394 4.40 23.54 -14.29
C GLN A 394 3.22 22.55 -14.31
N VAL A 395 3.21 21.59 -15.23
CA VAL A 395 2.25 20.48 -15.22
C VAL A 395 2.42 19.66 -13.93
N THR A 396 3.65 19.29 -13.59
CA THR A 396 3.95 18.60 -12.32
C THR A 396 3.52 19.42 -11.10
N GLU A 397 3.78 20.74 -11.10
CA GLU A 397 3.32 21.63 -10.03
C GLU A 397 1.78 21.67 -9.95
N THR A 398 1.08 21.63 -11.09
CA THR A 398 -0.39 21.57 -11.15
C THR A 398 -0.92 20.27 -10.58
N GLU A 399 -0.27 19.15 -10.87
CA GLU A 399 -0.61 17.84 -10.28
C GLU A 399 -0.46 17.86 -8.76
N GLU A 400 0.57 18.52 -8.23
CA GLU A 400 0.75 18.68 -6.77
C GLU A 400 -0.39 19.53 -6.16
N GLN A 401 -0.79 20.62 -6.83
CA GLN A 401 -1.92 21.43 -6.36
C GLN A 401 -3.26 20.68 -6.46
N LEU A 402 -3.48 19.93 -7.53
CA LEU A 402 -4.65 19.06 -7.69
C LEU A 402 -4.68 17.99 -6.59
N ALA A 403 -3.58 17.30 -6.33
CA ALA A 403 -3.51 16.28 -5.28
C ALA A 403 -3.82 16.86 -3.90
N GLY A 404 -3.26 18.03 -3.57
CA GLY A 404 -3.58 18.76 -2.34
C GLY A 404 -5.05 19.19 -2.26
N GLY A 405 -5.62 19.70 -3.36
CA GLY A 405 -7.03 20.09 -3.45
C GLY A 405 -7.98 18.90 -3.30
N LEU A 406 -7.72 17.79 -4.00
CA LEU A 406 -8.53 16.56 -3.89
C LEU A 406 -8.49 15.99 -2.47
N TYR A 407 -7.34 16.09 -1.79
CA TYR A 407 -7.17 15.61 -0.42
C TYR A 407 -7.87 16.50 0.62
N THR A 408 -7.82 17.82 0.45
CA THR A 408 -8.25 18.79 1.49
C THR A 408 -9.63 19.40 1.27
N ALA A 409 -10.16 19.39 0.05
CA ALA A 409 -11.35 20.15 -0.32
C ALA A 409 -12.60 19.30 -0.63
N CYS A 410 -12.49 17.96 -0.59
CA CYS A 410 -13.53 17.04 -1.08
C CYS A 410 -14.17 16.20 0.04
N GLY A 411 -14.41 16.84 1.20
CA GLY A 411 -14.96 16.22 2.40
C GLY A 411 -13.88 15.61 3.32
N GLN A 412 -14.22 14.53 4.02
CA GLN A 412 -13.27 13.81 4.88
C GLN A 412 -12.04 13.37 4.09
N THR A 413 -10.85 13.38 4.66
CA THR A 413 -9.67 12.96 3.89
C THR A 413 -9.76 11.45 3.58
N PRO A 414 -9.43 10.98 2.37
CA PRO A 414 -9.24 9.55 2.12
C PRO A 414 -7.91 9.05 2.69
N ARG A 415 -7.65 7.73 2.69
CA ARG A 415 -6.26 7.27 2.89
C ARG A 415 -5.42 7.73 1.70
N ILE A 416 -4.18 8.17 1.95
CA ILE A 416 -3.32 8.73 0.90
C ILE A 416 -3.13 7.74 -0.25
N ARG A 417 -2.89 6.45 0.07
CA ARG A 417 -2.74 5.39 -0.94
C ARG A 417 -3.97 5.21 -1.81
N GLU A 418 -5.17 5.39 -1.26
CA GLU A 418 -6.42 5.29 -2.03
C GLU A 418 -6.56 6.46 -3.02
N LEU A 419 -6.18 7.68 -2.60
CA LEU A 419 -6.16 8.84 -3.50
C LEU A 419 -5.11 8.69 -4.62
N LEU A 420 -3.89 8.25 -4.28
CA LEU A 420 -2.79 8.14 -5.24
C LEU A 420 -2.92 6.93 -6.19
N SER A 421 -3.80 5.97 -5.87
CA SER A 421 -4.13 4.84 -6.75
C SER A 421 -5.31 5.10 -7.68
N LEU A 422 -5.92 6.30 -7.64
CA LEU A 422 -6.98 6.66 -8.56
C LEU A 422 -6.50 6.58 -10.01
N GLU A 423 -7.28 5.90 -10.84
CA GLU A 423 -7.11 5.90 -12.29
C GLU A 423 -8.10 6.91 -12.91
N TYR A 424 -7.70 7.67 -13.92
CA TYR A 424 -8.61 8.61 -14.61
C TYR A 424 -9.35 7.98 -15.81
N GLU A 425 -9.04 6.72 -16.13
CA GLU A 425 -9.73 5.92 -17.15
C GLU A 425 -9.86 4.46 -16.71
N ASN A 426 -10.86 3.76 -17.24
CA ASN A 426 -11.09 2.34 -16.99
C ASN A 426 -9.92 1.48 -17.46
N GLY A 427 -9.57 0.49 -16.66
CA GLY A 427 -8.62 -0.55 -17.04
C GLY A 427 -9.24 -1.79 -17.67
N LEU A 428 -8.42 -2.84 -17.83
CA LEU A 428 -8.89 -4.14 -18.33
C LEU A 428 -9.74 -4.87 -17.28
N SER A 429 -9.39 -4.70 -16.01
CA SER A 429 -10.04 -5.31 -14.85
C SER A 429 -10.25 -4.32 -13.69
N THR A 430 -9.94 -3.05 -13.93
CA THR A 430 -10.13 -1.93 -12.99
C THR A 430 -11.09 -0.93 -13.62
N SER A 431 -11.81 -0.17 -12.81
CA SER A 431 -12.52 1.01 -13.30
C SER A 431 -11.75 2.25 -12.91
N GLY A 432 -11.90 3.31 -13.71
CA GLY A 432 -11.45 4.64 -13.34
C GLY A 432 -12.16 5.11 -12.07
N GLY A 433 -11.60 6.13 -11.44
CA GLY A 433 -12.11 6.74 -10.23
C GLY A 433 -12.50 8.21 -10.41
N ILE A 434 -12.47 8.77 -11.63
CA ILE A 434 -12.89 10.16 -11.91
C ILE A 434 -14.10 10.17 -12.83
N TYR A 435 -15.14 10.89 -12.44
CA TYR A 435 -16.43 10.95 -13.14
C TYR A 435 -17.01 12.35 -13.18
N VAL A 436 -17.98 12.58 -14.08
CA VAL A 436 -18.84 13.77 -14.07
C VAL A 436 -20.28 13.39 -13.74
N TRP A 437 -20.84 14.02 -12.70
CA TRP A 437 -22.19 13.74 -12.23
C TRP A 437 -22.91 15.02 -11.80
N GLY A 438 -24.07 15.30 -12.41
CA GLY A 438 -24.92 16.43 -12.02
C GLY A 438 -24.25 17.80 -12.10
N GLY A 439 -23.30 17.99 -13.04
CA GLY A 439 -22.51 19.23 -13.17
C GLY A 439 -21.29 19.31 -12.27
N TYR A 440 -21.00 18.26 -11.49
CA TYR A 440 -19.81 18.19 -10.65
C TYR A 440 -18.83 17.16 -11.19
N VAL A 441 -17.54 17.47 -11.07
CA VAL A 441 -16.51 16.43 -11.14
C VAL A 441 -16.46 15.73 -9.79
N VAL A 442 -16.40 14.41 -9.81
CA VAL A 442 -16.42 13.55 -8.63
C VAL A 442 -15.27 12.56 -8.73
N TYR A 443 -14.62 12.24 -7.62
CA TYR A 443 -13.79 11.05 -7.55
C TYR A 443 -14.38 10.00 -6.62
N VAL A 444 -14.26 8.73 -6.99
CA VAL A 444 -14.83 7.59 -6.27
C VAL A 444 -13.70 6.65 -5.85
N ILE A 445 -13.60 6.41 -4.55
CA ILE A 445 -12.66 5.46 -3.97
C ILE A 445 -13.39 4.15 -3.67
N ARG A 446 -12.72 3.03 -3.98
CA ARG A 446 -13.21 1.67 -3.73
C ARG A 446 -12.36 1.03 -2.64
N HIS A 447 -12.99 0.70 -1.51
CA HIS A 447 -12.25 0.09 -0.40
C HIS A 447 -12.14 -1.43 -0.59
N HIS A 448 -10.99 -1.88 -1.09
CA HIS A 448 -10.72 -3.30 -1.33
C HIS A 448 -10.56 -4.13 -0.04
N LYS A 449 -10.29 -3.51 1.13
CA LYS A 449 -10.20 -4.22 2.43
C LYS A 449 -11.56 -4.79 2.84
N ALA A 450 -12.65 -4.03 2.68
CA ALA A 450 -14.01 -4.49 2.92
C ALA A 450 -14.37 -5.68 2.00
N LYS A 451 -14.05 -5.58 0.70
CA LYS A 451 -14.27 -6.69 -0.25
C LYS A 451 -13.59 -7.99 0.18
N ARG A 452 -12.37 -7.91 0.70
CA ARG A 452 -11.62 -9.11 1.13
C ARG A 452 -12.19 -9.75 2.39
N LEU A 453 -12.89 -8.97 3.23
CA LEU A 453 -13.43 -9.44 4.52
C LEU A 453 -14.90 -9.85 4.40
N THR A 454 -15.73 -9.08 3.70
CA THR A 454 -17.20 -9.25 3.65
C THR A 454 -17.73 -9.61 2.26
N ASN A 455 -16.86 -9.70 1.25
CA ASN A 455 -17.22 -9.82 -0.17
C ASN A 455 -18.11 -8.67 -0.69
N ARG A 456 -18.23 -7.56 0.07
CA ARG A 456 -18.94 -6.34 -0.32
C ARG A 456 -17.93 -5.21 -0.56
N GLU A 457 -18.05 -4.54 -1.70
CA GLU A 457 -17.25 -3.35 -2.00
C GLU A 457 -17.97 -2.10 -1.47
N PHE A 458 -17.27 -1.29 -0.68
CA PHE A 458 -17.75 0.01 -0.24
C PHE A 458 -17.19 1.12 -1.15
N TYR A 459 -18.06 2.05 -1.52
CA TYR A 459 -17.79 3.12 -2.47
C TYR A 459 -17.95 4.47 -1.78
N VAL A 460 -16.91 5.30 -1.82
CA VAL A 460 -16.97 6.66 -1.28
C VAL A 460 -16.83 7.65 -2.43
N ALA A 461 -17.95 8.29 -2.78
CA ALA A 461 -18.00 9.35 -3.78
C ALA A 461 -17.70 10.70 -3.14
N ARG A 462 -16.80 11.47 -3.77
CA ARG A 462 -16.28 12.73 -3.24
C ARG A 462 -16.40 13.82 -4.30
N PHE A 463 -17.31 14.76 -4.04
CA PHE A 463 -17.60 15.86 -4.94
C PHE A 463 -16.53 16.93 -4.81
N LEU A 464 -15.99 17.38 -5.95
CA LEU A 464 -15.05 18.50 -5.98
C LEU A 464 -15.81 19.83 -5.85
N PRO A 465 -15.25 20.82 -5.14
CA PRO A 465 -15.67 22.21 -5.30
C PRO A 465 -15.61 22.61 -6.78
N VAL A 466 -16.60 23.39 -7.24
CA VAL A 466 -16.77 23.74 -8.66
C VAL A 466 -15.45 24.23 -9.29
N ARG A 467 -14.78 25.20 -8.66
CA ARG A 467 -13.47 25.73 -9.08
C ARG A 467 -12.43 24.63 -9.32
N LEU A 468 -12.27 23.71 -8.36
CA LEU A 468 -11.35 22.58 -8.48
C LEU A 468 -11.77 21.61 -9.59
N GLY A 469 -13.07 21.36 -9.73
CA GLY A 469 -13.64 20.54 -10.80
C GLY A 469 -13.30 21.08 -12.19
N HIS A 470 -13.43 22.39 -12.41
CA HIS A 470 -13.02 23.01 -13.69
C HIS A 470 -11.52 22.87 -13.96
N VAL A 471 -10.67 23.01 -12.94
CA VAL A 471 -9.22 22.80 -13.11
C VAL A 471 -8.91 21.35 -13.46
N LEU A 472 -9.51 20.38 -12.74
CA LEU A 472 -9.29 18.96 -13.04
C LEU A 472 -9.82 18.59 -14.44
N PHE A 473 -10.97 19.14 -14.84
CA PHE A 473 -11.50 18.97 -16.20
C PHE A 473 -10.51 19.48 -17.25
N LYS A 474 -10.05 20.74 -17.15
CA LYS A 474 -9.08 21.32 -18.09
C LYS A 474 -7.77 20.54 -18.11
N TYR A 475 -7.33 20.06 -16.94
CA TYR A 475 -6.15 19.22 -16.82
C TYR A 475 -6.31 17.91 -17.61
N LEU A 476 -7.39 17.15 -17.40
CA LEU A 476 -7.61 15.86 -18.06
C LEU A 476 -7.87 15.97 -19.56
N VAL A 477 -8.60 17.01 -19.98
CA VAL A 477 -9.00 17.18 -21.39
C VAL A 477 -7.87 17.77 -22.23
N TYR A 478 -7.14 18.77 -21.73
CA TYR A 478 -6.18 19.55 -22.52
C TYR A 478 -4.74 19.36 -22.06
N ILE A 479 -4.44 19.73 -20.81
CA ILE A 479 -3.07 19.90 -20.32
C ILE A 479 -2.33 18.56 -20.28
N ARG A 480 -2.93 17.55 -19.66
CA ARG A 480 -2.33 16.22 -19.51
C ARG A 480 -2.02 15.59 -20.88
N ARG A 481 -2.98 15.61 -21.80
CA ARG A 481 -2.78 15.07 -23.16
C ARG A 481 -1.71 15.82 -23.94
N THR A 482 -1.61 17.14 -23.76
CA THR A 482 -0.54 17.95 -24.35
C THR A 482 0.82 17.59 -23.75
N ALA A 483 0.89 17.43 -22.43
CA ALA A 483 2.10 17.00 -21.73
C ALA A 483 2.55 15.60 -22.17
N ASP A 484 1.63 14.65 -22.27
CA ASP A 484 1.89 13.28 -22.74
C ASP A 484 2.48 13.28 -24.16
N LEU A 485 1.95 14.11 -25.06
CA LEU A 485 2.49 14.29 -26.40
C LEU A 485 3.91 14.85 -26.36
N LEU A 486 4.15 15.91 -25.59
CA LEU A 486 5.48 16.54 -25.47
C LEU A 486 6.52 15.60 -24.84
N HIS A 487 6.10 14.74 -23.90
CA HIS A 487 6.95 13.69 -23.34
C HIS A 487 7.37 12.68 -24.42
N ARG A 488 6.42 12.23 -25.27
CA ARG A 488 6.71 11.30 -26.38
C ARG A 488 7.66 11.93 -27.40
N GLU A 489 7.46 13.20 -27.75
CA GLU A 489 8.32 13.93 -28.67
C GLU A 489 9.76 14.08 -28.14
N ARG A 490 9.93 14.26 -26.83
CA ARG A 490 11.25 14.45 -26.20
C ARG A 490 12.09 13.17 -26.12
N PHE A 491 11.45 12.04 -25.82
CA PHE A 491 12.13 10.77 -25.52
C PHE A 491 12.02 9.72 -26.65
N GLY A 492 11.26 10.02 -27.71
CA GLY A 492 11.03 9.11 -28.83
C GLY A 492 10.09 7.95 -28.50
N ILE A 493 9.83 7.08 -29.49
CA ILE A 493 9.05 5.85 -29.32
C ILE A 493 9.99 4.72 -28.90
N ASP A 494 10.50 4.77 -27.67
CA ASP A 494 11.16 3.59 -27.10
C ASP A 494 10.12 2.70 -26.41
N GLN A 495 10.21 1.37 -26.58
CA GLN A 495 9.19 0.42 -26.09
C GLN A 495 9.05 0.43 -24.55
N SER A 496 10.10 0.86 -23.84
CA SER A 496 10.11 1.09 -22.39
C SER A 496 9.28 2.32 -21.99
N HIS A 497 9.27 3.38 -22.81
CA HIS A 497 8.55 4.63 -22.58
C HIS A 497 7.09 4.59 -23.06
N GLN A 498 6.73 3.70 -23.98
CA GLN A 498 5.32 3.39 -24.29
C GLN A 498 4.56 2.89 -23.05
N ARG A 499 5.19 2.06 -22.21
CA ARG A 499 4.58 1.61 -20.93
C ARG A 499 4.42 2.75 -19.92
N GLN A 500 5.35 3.72 -19.92
CA GLN A 500 5.28 4.92 -19.09
C GLN A 500 4.25 5.96 -19.58
N SER A 501 3.86 5.89 -20.86
CA SER A 501 2.82 6.76 -21.46
C SER A 501 1.42 6.13 -21.44
N GLN A 502 1.28 4.91 -20.90
CA GLN A 502 0.04 4.14 -20.80
C GLN A 502 -0.44 3.97 -19.36
N THR A 503 0.07 4.81 -18.45
CA THR A 503 -0.36 4.78 -17.05
C THR A 503 -1.68 5.52 -16.90
N ARG A 504 -2.69 4.78 -16.47
CA ARG A 504 -4.04 5.27 -16.19
C ARG A 504 -4.13 6.02 -14.86
N LEU A 505 -3.07 5.95 -14.06
CA LEU A 505 -2.99 6.60 -12.75
C LEU A 505 -3.08 8.11 -12.91
N LEU A 506 -3.89 8.74 -12.08
CA LEU A 506 -4.03 10.19 -12.05
C LEU A 506 -2.70 10.85 -11.64
N PHE A 507 -2.02 10.30 -10.63
CA PHE A 507 -0.74 10.79 -10.13
C PHE A 507 0.33 9.70 -10.19
N HIS A 508 1.33 9.86 -11.06
CA HIS A 508 2.37 8.84 -11.22
C HIS A 508 3.77 9.40 -11.48
N CYS A 509 4.77 8.59 -11.20
CA CYS A 509 6.14 8.75 -11.65
C CYS A 509 6.52 7.47 -12.39
N SER A 510 6.83 7.57 -13.69
CA SER A 510 7.32 6.44 -14.49
C SER A 510 6.42 5.18 -14.44
N GLY A 511 5.09 5.35 -14.48
CA GLY A 511 4.15 4.24 -14.46
C GLY A 511 3.77 3.70 -13.08
N ARG A 512 4.33 4.24 -11.99
CA ARG A 512 3.98 3.86 -10.63
C ARG A 512 3.25 4.99 -9.92
N PRO A 513 2.31 4.69 -8.99
CA PRO A 513 1.69 5.70 -8.15
C PRO A 513 2.74 6.54 -7.44
N TRP A 514 2.44 7.81 -7.17
CA TRP A 514 3.31 8.62 -6.31
C TRP A 514 3.49 7.95 -4.94
N PRO A 515 4.69 8.04 -4.34
CA PRO A 515 4.87 7.63 -2.96
C PRO A 515 4.05 8.54 -2.03
N THR A 516 3.57 8.00 -0.92
CA THR A 516 2.79 8.73 0.09
C THR A 516 3.55 9.95 0.62
N SER A 517 4.87 9.81 0.81
CA SER A 517 5.78 10.88 1.22
C SER A 517 5.72 12.11 0.31
N ARG A 518 5.40 11.94 -0.99
CA ARG A 518 5.26 13.08 -1.90
C ARG A 518 4.06 13.94 -1.55
N LEU A 519 2.88 13.36 -1.33
CA LEU A 519 1.70 14.12 -0.91
C LEU A 519 1.89 14.71 0.49
N THR A 520 2.52 13.96 1.40
CA THR A 520 2.90 14.46 2.72
C THR A 520 3.77 15.71 2.59
N ASN A 521 4.80 15.70 1.72
CA ASN A 521 5.65 16.86 1.48
C ASN A 521 4.92 18.05 0.87
N VAL A 522 3.97 17.80 -0.06
CA VAL A 522 3.11 18.86 -0.62
C VAL A 522 2.28 19.52 0.47
N LEU A 523 1.64 18.72 1.34
CA LEU A 523 0.86 19.22 2.47
C LEU A 523 1.73 19.99 3.46
N THR A 524 2.84 19.42 3.90
CA THR A 524 3.75 20.05 4.86
C THR A 524 4.25 21.40 4.36
N LYS A 525 4.60 21.53 3.07
CA LYS A 525 5.00 22.80 2.47
C LYS A 525 3.84 23.81 2.45
N ALA A 526 2.65 23.37 2.05
CA ALA A 526 1.48 24.25 1.97
C ALA A 526 1.04 24.73 3.37
N THR A 527 1.04 23.87 4.38
CA THR A 527 0.69 24.27 5.76
C THR A 527 1.77 25.16 6.37
N LEU A 528 3.05 24.92 6.07
CA LEU A 528 4.12 25.83 6.47
C LEU A 528 3.92 27.22 5.86
N GLU A 529 3.47 27.31 4.62
CA GLU A 529 3.19 28.59 3.97
C GLU A 529 1.92 29.27 4.53
N VAL A 530 0.82 28.53 4.64
CA VAL A 530 -0.51 29.08 4.95
C VAL A 530 -0.74 29.24 6.45
N TRP A 531 -0.28 28.29 7.26
CA TRP A 531 -0.48 28.23 8.71
C TRP A 531 0.78 28.58 9.51
N ARG A 532 1.93 28.78 8.83
CA ARG A 532 3.26 28.95 9.46
C ARG A 532 3.66 27.75 10.33
N GLN A 533 3.05 26.59 10.07
CA GLN A 533 3.22 25.36 10.84
C GLN A 533 3.27 24.18 9.88
N ALA A 534 4.36 23.42 9.94
CA ALA A 534 4.56 22.22 9.16
C ALA A 534 3.68 21.08 9.72
N VAL A 535 2.70 20.61 8.96
CA VAL A 535 1.76 19.57 9.36
C VAL A 535 1.78 18.47 8.33
N ASN A 536 2.18 17.26 8.75
CA ASN A 536 2.18 16.10 7.89
C ASN A 536 0.76 15.57 7.62
N ALA A 537 0.64 14.66 6.67
CA ALA A 537 -0.66 14.16 6.23
C ALA A 537 -1.45 13.40 7.32
N ARG A 538 -0.75 12.69 8.22
CA ARG A 538 -1.35 11.99 9.37
C ARG A 538 -1.99 12.97 10.34
N MET A 539 -1.25 13.99 10.76
CA MET A 539 -1.77 15.03 11.66
C MET A 539 -2.90 15.83 11.01
N TYR A 540 -2.78 16.16 9.71
CA TYR A 540 -3.85 16.83 8.98
C TYR A 540 -5.13 15.99 8.92
N ARG A 541 -5.03 14.67 8.69
CA ARG A 541 -6.17 13.76 8.69
C ARG A 541 -6.90 13.77 10.04
N GLN A 542 -6.15 13.65 11.14
CA GLN A 542 -6.71 13.69 12.49
C GLN A 542 -7.37 15.05 12.79
N LEU A 543 -6.74 16.15 12.36
CA LEU A 543 -7.31 17.48 12.46
C LEU A 543 -8.62 17.61 11.66
N ALA A 544 -8.67 17.10 10.42
CA ALA A 544 -9.87 17.14 9.59
C ALA A 544 -11.04 16.32 10.19
N ILE A 545 -10.73 15.19 10.83
CA ILE A 545 -11.71 14.40 11.60
C ILE A 545 -12.23 15.25 12.77
N ALA A 546 -11.34 15.79 13.60
CA ALA A 546 -11.74 16.62 14.75
C ALA A 546 -12.60 17.83 14.34
N VAL A 547 -12.26 18.51 13.24
CA VAL A 547 -13.07 19.61 12.68
C VAL A 547 -14.46 19.13 12.29
N THR A 548 -14.58 17.95 11.70
CA THR A 548 -15.86 17.39 11.26
C THR A 548 -16.71 16.95 12.45
N GLU A 549 -16.11 16.32 13.46
CA GLU A 549 -16.80 15.99 14.70
C GLU A 549 -17.31 17.24 15.43
N LYS A 550 -16.55 18.35 15.38
CA LYS A 550 -16.93 19.60 16.04
C LYS A 550 -18.01 20.38 15.29
N HIS A 551 -17.92 20.47 13.96
CA HIS A 551 -18.73 21.41 13.18
C HIS A 551 -19.74 20.76 12.22
N VAL A 552 -19.65 19.45 11.97
CA VAL A 552 -20.49 18.75 10.99
C VAL A 552 -21.38 17.68 11.63
N ARG A 553 -20.94 17.03 12.72
CA ARG A 553 -21.76 16.02 13.43
C ARG A 553 -23.12 16.55 13.92
N GLU A 554 -23.28 17.87 14.13
CA GLU A 554 -24.58 18.48 14.42
C GLU A 554 -25.54 18.49 13.20
N VAL A 555 -25.03 18.33 11.98
CA VAL A 555 -25.80 18.26 10.72
C VAL A 555 -26.19 16.81 10.36
N TYR A 556 -25.51 15.81 10.93
CA TYR A 556 -25.80 14.39 10.80
C TYR A 556 -26.09 13.78 12.18
N THR A 557 -27.28 14.07 12.73
CA THR A 557 -27.84 13.25 13.80
C THR A 557 -28.76 12.19 13.17
N PRO A 558 -28.30 10.95 12.89
CA PRO A 558 -29.17 9.82 13.13
C PRO A 558 -29.34 9.71 14.64
N VAL A 559 -30.54 9.33 15.07
CA VAL A 559 -31.03 9.34 16.45
C VAL A 559 -30.11 8.55 17.40
N LEU A 560 -29.13 9.19 18.04
CA LEU A 560 -28.41 8.64 19.21
C LEU A 560 -28.10 9.74 20.23
N ALA A 561 -29.13 10.50 20.61
CA ALA A 561 -29.12 11.30 21.83
C ALA A 561 -29.36 10.41 23.06
N ALA A 562 -28.42 9.53 23.42
CA ALA A 562 -28.41 8.88 24.73
C ALA A 562 -27.08 8.17 25.01
N ARG A 563 -26.04 8.92 25.35
CA ARG A 563 -24.95 8.49 26.26
C ARG A 563 -24.07 9.69 26.63
N ARG A 564 -24.70 10.72 27.18
CA ARG A 564 -24.01 11.60 28.14
C ARG A 564 -24.05 10.88 29.49
N ILE A 565 -22.85 10.62 30.01
CA ILE A 565 -22.45 10.71 31.42
C ILE A 565 -23.62 10.66 32.40
N GLN A 566 -23.74 9.55 33.14
CA GLN A 566 -24.17 9.58 34.53
C GLN A 566 -23.36 8.56 35.35
N VAL A 567 -22.52 9.15 36.21
CA VAL A 567 -21.87 8.67 37.46
C VAL A 567 -21.07 7.37 37.43
#